data_AF-A0A9D7H8Z0-F1
#
_entry.id   AF-A0A9D7H8Z0-F1
#
_cell.length_a   1.000
_cell.length_b   1.000
_cell.length_c   1.000
_cell.angle_alpha   90.00
_cell.angle_beta   90.00
_cell.angle_gamma   90.00
#
_symmetry.space_group_name_H-M   'P 1'
#
loop_
_entity.id
_entity.type
_entity.pdbx_description
1 polymer ?
#
loop_
_entity_poly.entity_id
_entity_poly.type
_entity_poly.pdbx_seq_one_letter_code
_entity_poly.pdbx_strand_id
1 'polypeptide(L)'
;MAVALVGLVIAHLLQDYLTLRGTTATTVVRQTESDWLTLEGVRDMTAWIHVSQANTEAAFRIDLETSPTADENLFQPVTQTSVGTGGVFVAVSRARQVIGALVPLARFLRWSVVTQTPSANWALTFRVFVCLNPTTSEHRITRGSDAFESPTQMAQMLAAMRAPGA
;
A
#
# COMPACT_ATOMS: atom_id res chain seq x y z
N MET A 1 -29.79 3.84 -14.44
CA MET A 1 -29.39 3.68 -13.02
C MET A 1 -27.99 3.10 -12.99
N ALA A 2 -26.97 3.91 -12.73
CA ALA A 2 -25.58 3.46 -12.71
C ALA A 2 -25.33 2.70 -11.40
N VAL A 3 -25.00 1.41 -11.49
CA VAL A 3 -24.55 0.62 -10.35
C VAL A 3 -23.09 0.98 -10.12
N ALA A 4 -22.77 1.58 -8.97
CA ALA A 4 -21.41 1.80 -8.56
C ALA A 4 -20.77 0.43 -8.26
N LEU A 5 -19.89 -0.03 -9.15
CA LEU A 5 -18.97 -1.12 -8.86
C LEU A 5 -18.03 -0.64 -7.74
N VAL A 6 -18.21 -1.17 -6.52
CA VAL A 6 -17.22 -1.04 -5.46
C VAL A 6 -16.06 -1.95 -5.86
N GLY A 7 -14.99 -1.37 -6.40
CA GLY A 7 -13.79 -2.11 -6.76
C GLY A 7 -13.21 -2.80 -5.53
N LEU A 8 -12.77 -4.05 -5.69
CA LEU A 8 -12.03 -4.77 -4.65
C LEU A 8 -10.72 -4.01 -4.39
N VAL A 9 -10.52 -3.54 -3.15
CA VAL A 9 -9.25 -2.92 -2.72
C VAL A 9 -8.49 -3.94 -1.89
N ILE A 10 -7.26 -4.26 -2.29
CA ILE A 10 -6.39 -5.17 -1.55
C ILE A 10 -5.46 -4.35 -0.67
N ALA A 11 -5.57 -4.51 0.66
CA ALA A 11 -4.63 -3.90 1.59
C ALA A 11 -3.45 -4.84 1.86
N HIS A 12 -2.23 -4.30 1.84
CA HIS A 12 -1.00 -5.04 2.08
C HIS A 12 -0.07 -4.24 3.00
N LEU A 13 0.55 -4.91 3.96
CA LEU A 13 1.58 -4.32 4.82
C LEU A 13 2.93 -4.51 4.13
N LEU A 14 3.42 -3.49 3.44
CA LEU A 14 4.70 -3.54 2.74
C LEU A 14 5.87 -3.59 3.72
N GLN A 15 5.76 -2.89 4.84
CA GLN A 15 6.78 -2.83 5.88
C GLN A 15 6.11 -2.60 7.22
N ASP A 16 6.26 -3.53 8.17
CA ASP A 16 5.93 -3.25 9.57
C ASP A 16 6.97 -2.32 10.20
N TYR A 17 6.74 -1.84 11.42
CA TYR A 17 7.65 -0.95 12.13
C TYR A 17 9.09 -1.43 12.07
N LEU A 18 9.88 -0.70 11.29
CA LEU A 18 11.30 -0.90 11.12
C LEU A 18 12.04 0.31 11.63
N THR A 19 12.99 0.09 12.54
CA THR A 19 13.92 1.12 12.98
C THR A 19 15.20 1.02 12.16
N LEU A 20 15.43 2.01 11.32
CA LEU A 20 16.70 2.23 10.65
C LEU A 20 17.60 3.10 11.51
N ARG A 21 18.89 2.81 11.49
CA ARG A 21 19.94 3.62 12.12
C ARG A 21 21.07 3.78 11.13
N GLY A 22 21.64 4.97 11.07
CA GLY A 22 22.77 5.24 10.22
C GLY A 22 23.69 6.31 10.78
N THR A 23 24.85 6.42 10.15
CA THR A 23 25.87 7.43 10.44
C THR A 23 25.79 8.56 9.41
N THR A 24 26.67 9.55 9.52
CA THR A 24 26.84 10.62 8.52
C THR A 24 27.25 10.10 7.13
N ALA A 25 27.82 8.89 7.04
CA ALA A 25 28.17 8.26 5.76
C ALA A 25 26.99 7.54 5.09
N THR A 26 25.95 7.19 5.86
CA THR A 26 24.81 6.43 5.35
C THR A 26 23.75 7.39 4.82
N THR A 27 23.76 7.62 3.51
CA THR A 27 22.86 8.59 2.86
C THR A 27 21.61 7.97 2.27
N VAL A 28 21.64 6.68 1.92
CA VAL A 28 20.53 5.95 1.32
C VAL A 28 20.46 4.55 1.91
N VAL A 29 19.27 4.14 2.34
CA VAL A 29 18.94 2.77 2.73
C VAL A 29 17.80 2.26 1.86
N ARG A 30 17.96 1.06 1.30
CA ARG A 30 16.97 0.43 0.42
C ARG A 30 16.37 -0.80 1.08
N GLN A 31 15.11 -1.09 0.77
CA GLN A 31 14.46 -2.34 1.16
C GLN A 31 15.13 -3.54 0.46
N THR A 32 15.31 -4.63 1.21
CA THR A 32 15.86 -5.90 0.70
C THR A 32 14.95 -6.51 -0.38
N GLU A 33 15.56 -7.16 -1.39
CA GLU A 33 14.86 -7.80 -2.52
C GLU A 33 13.80 -8.83 -2.10
N SER A 34 14.03 -9.58 -1.01
CA SER A 34 13.08 -10.57 -0.49
C SER A 34 11.73 -9.98 -0.09
N ASP A 35 11.69 -8.67 0.16
CA ASP A 35 10.53 -7.97 0.73
C ASP A 35 9.85 -7.05 -0.29
N TRP A 36 10.29 -7.10 -1.55
CA TRP A 36 9.65 -6.33 -2.61
C TRP A 36 8.26 -6.84 -2.91
N LEU A 37 7.34 -5.92 -3.14
CA LEU A 37 5.97 -6.24 -3.49
C LEU A 37 5.81 -6.29 -5.02
N THR A 38 5.20 -7.37 -5.52
CA THR A 38 4.84 -7.47 -6.93
C THR A 38 3.45 -6.86 -7.15
N LEU A 39 3.35 -5.93 -8.10
CA LEU A 39 2.15 -5.17 -8.48
C LEU A 39 1.53 -5.68 -9.80
N GLU A 40 1.75 -6.94 -10.13
CA GLU A 40 1.20 -7.53 -11.36
C GLU A 40 -0.34 -7.47 -11.33
N GLY A 41 -0.93 -6.87 -12.37
CA GLY A 41 -2.38 -6.67 -12.44
C GLY A 41 -2.92 -5.57 -11.53
N VAL A 42 -2.09 -4.63 -11.05
CA VAL A 42 -2.54 -3.45 -10.28
C VAL A 42 -2.52 -2.20 -11.16
N ARG A 43 -3.62 -1.44 -11.15
CA ARG A 43 -3.77 -0.19 -11.92
C ARG A 43 -3.36 1.03 -11.10
N ASP A 44 -3.79 1.09 -9.86
CA ASP A 44 -3.56 2.22 -8.96
C ASP A 44 -3.15 1.72 -7.58
N MET A 45 -2.36 2.52 -6.86
CA MET A 45 -2.08 2.29 -5.44
C MET A 45 -2.23 3.57 -4.63
N THR A 46 -2.63 3.39 -3.38
CA THR A 46 -2.52 4.41 -2.33
C THR A 46 -1.63 3.85 -1.22
N ALA A 47 -0.62 4.59 -0.80
CA ALA A 47 0.27 4.19 0.28
C ALA A 47 0.12 5.14 1.47
N TRP A 48 0.18 4.58 2.68
CA TRP A 48 0.27 5.30 3.94
C TRP A 48 1.61 5.00 4.58
N ILE A 49 2.42 6.04 4.74
CA ILE A 49 3.70 5.95 5.42
C ILE A 49 3.50 6.54 6.81
N HIS A 50 3.67 5.72 7.84
CA HIS A 50 3.57 6.15 9.22
C HIS A 50 4.94 6.13 9.88
N VAL A 51 5.42 7.30 10.31
CA VAL A 51 6.66 7.46 11.05
C VAL A 51 6.32 7.63 12.52
N SER A 52 6.82 6.76 13.38
CA SER A 52 6.62 6.85 14.84
C SER A 52 7.75 7.61 15.54
N GLN A 53 8.95 7.60 14.96
CA GLN A 53 10.12 8.28 15.51
C GLN A 53 11.05 8.70 14.38
N ALA A 54 11.57 9.93 14.45
CA ALA A 54 12.66 10.41 13.63
C ALA A 54 13.59 11.26 14.51
N ASN A 55 14.89 10.95 14.55
CA ASN A 55 15.85 11.78 15.27
C ASN A 55 16.08 13.08 14.48
N THR A 56 15.92 14.20 15.16
CA THR A 56 15.48 15.49 14.59
C THR A 56 16.58 16.36 14.00
N GLU A 57 17.78 15.83 13.77
CA GLU A 57 18.88 16.62 13.20
C GLU A 57 19.06 16.43 11.69
N ALA A 58 18.42 15.42 11.10
CA ALA A 58 18.43 15.16 9.67
C ALA A 58 17.02 15.20 9.08
N ALA A 59 16.88 15.81 7.90
CA ALA A 59 15.66 15.66 7.10
C ALA A 59 15.70 14.31 6.38
N PHE A 60 14.64 13.52 6.47
CA PHE A 60 14.53 12.26 5.74
C PHE A 60 13.56 12.41 4.58
N ARG A 61 13.79 11.63 3.53
CA ARG A 61 12.83 11.43 2.46
C ARG A 61 12.60 9.93 2.33
N ILE A 62 11.36 9.51 2.41
CA ILE A 62 10.94 8.14 2.14
C ILE A 62 10.37 8.12 0.73
N ASP A 63 11.02 7.39 -0.16
CA ASP A 63 10.60 7.22 -1.55
C ASP A 63 9.93 5.85 -1.69
N LEU A 64 8.81 5.81 -2.41
CA LEU A 64 8.31 4.54 -2.95
C LEU A 64 8.78 4.47 -4.39
N GLU A 65 9.51 3.42 -4.70
CA GLU A 65 10.17 3.23 -5.99
C GLU A 65 9.56 2.04 -6.72
N THR A 66 9.52 2.11 -8.05
CA THR A 66 9.04 1.02 -8.88
C THR A 66 10.01 0.67 -9.99
N SER A 67 10.01 -0.59 -10.41
CA SER A 67 10.82 -1.09 -11.52
C SER A 67 10.06 -2.17 -12.31
N PRO A 68 10.20 -2.24 -13.65
CA PRO A 68 9.61 -3.32 -14.45
C PRO A 68 10.33 -4.67 -14.24
N THR A 69 11.57 -4.66 -13.76
CA THR A 69 12.40 -5.85 -13.53
C THR A 69 13.00 -5.83 -12.13
N ALA A 70 13.52 -6.95 -11.65
CA ALA A 70 14.16 -7.05 -10.34
C ALA A 70 15.60 -6.46 -10.33
N ASP A 71 15.88 -5.42 -11.12
CA ASP A 71 17.17 -4.74 -11.17
C ASP A 71 17.13 -3.46 -10.32
N GLU A 72 18.02 -3.41 -9.32
CA GLU A 72 18.27 -2.29 -8.41
C GLU A 72 18.42 -0.93 -9.12
N ASN A 73 19.04 -0.91 -10.30
CA ASN A 73 19.37 0.32 -11.02
C ASN A 73 18.19 0.90 -11.80
N LEU A 74 17.14 0.10 -12.02
CA LEU A 74 15.96 0.49 -12.78
C LEU A 74 14.82 1.02 -11.90
N PHE A 75 14.99 1.02 -10.58
CA PHE A 75 14.03 1.60 -9.66
C PHE A 75 13.97 3.12 -9.82
N GLN A 76 12.75 3.62 -10.01
CA GLN A 76 12.44 5.05 -10.15
C GLN A 76 11.44 5.47 -9.08
N PRO A 77 11.59 6.67 -8.49
CA PRO A 77 10.67 7.15 -7.46
C PRO A 77 9.29 7.45 -8.05
N VAL A 78 8.28 6.76 -7.56
CA VAL A 78 6.86 6.97 -7.90
C VAL A 78 6.27 8.08 -7.05
N THR A 79 6.65 8.09 -5.77
CA THR A 79 6.27 9.13 -4.82
C THR A 79 7.43 9.37 -3.87
N GLN A 80 7.51 10.60 -3.36
CA GLN A 80 8.52 11.02 -2.41
C GLN A 80 7.83 11.71 -1.26
N THR A 81 8.20 11.33 -0.05
CA THR A 81 7.61 11.86 1.18
C THR A 81 8.71 12.40 2.05
N SER A 82 8.77 13.72 2.20
CA SER A 82 9.68 14.35 3.16
C SER A 82 9.14 14.17 4.58
N VAL A 83 9.98 13.64 5.46
CA VAL A 83 9.69 13.47 6.88
C VAL A 83 10.40 14.59 7.62
N GLY A 84 9.59 15.45 8.25
CA GLY A 84 10.06 16.53 9.09
C GLY A 84 10.58 16.02 10.44
N THR A 85 11.16 16.93 11.20
CA THR A 85 11.73 16.66 12.52
C THR A 85 10.63 16.58 13.58
N GLY A 86 10.48 15.40 14.20
CA GLY A 86 9.69 15.19 15.41
C GLY A 86 8.22 14.82 15.18
N GLY A 87 7.74 13.84 15.94
CA GLY A 87 6.32 13.46 16.01
C GLY A 87 5.90 12.28 15.12
N VAL A 88 4.63 11.92 15.28
CA VAL A 88 3.93 10.95 14.44
C VAL A 88 3.56 11.62 13.12
N PHE A 89 3.97 11.02 12.01
CA PHE A 89 3.70 11.55 10.67
C PHE A 89 3.01 10.50 9.80
N VAL A 90 1.93 10.89 9.11
CA VAL A 90 1.22 10.05 8.15
C VAL A 90 1.20 10.76 6.80
N ALA A 91 1.88 10.21 5.80
CA ALA A 91 1.74 10.67 4.42
C ALA A 91 0.84 9.73 3.63
N VAL A 92 0.07 10.31 2.70
CA VAL A 92 -0.72 9.57 1.72
C VAL A 92 -0.16 9.84 0.33
N SER A 93 0.33 8.79 -0.31
CA SER A 93 0.87 8.87 -1.66
C SER A 93 0.00 8.08 -2.62
N ARG A 94 -0.31 8.66 -3.78
CA ARG A 94 -1.10 8.01 -4.81
C ARG A 94 -0.29 7.87 -6.08
N ALA A 95 -0.31 6.69 -6.66
CA ALA A 95 0.30 6.42 -7.94
C ALA A 95 -0.70 5.72 -8.85
N ARG A 96 -0.62 6.05 -10.13
CA ARG A 96 -1.56 5.57 -11.13
C ARG A 96 -0.83 5.11 -12.38
N GLN A 97 -1.29 4.02 -12.97
CA GLN A 97 -0.88 3.57 -14.30
C GLN A 97 -1.67 4.34 -15.37
N VAL A 98 -1.54 5.66 -15.41
CA VAL A 98 -2.21 6.52 -16.40
C VAL A 98 -1.17 7.20 -17.29
N ILE A 99 -1.50 7.37 -18.56
CA ILE A 99 -0.74 8.16 -19.53
C ILE A 99 -0.57 9.58 -18.96
N GLY A 100 0.67 9.97 -18.62
CA GLY A 100 1.01 11.28 -18.07
C GLY A 100 1.58 11.30 -16.65
N ALA A 101 1.59 10.16 -15.93
CA ALA A 101 2.41 10.05 -14.72
C ALA A 101 3.90 10.12 -15.10
N LEU A 102 4.71 10.88 -14.34
CA LEU A 102 6.16 10.98 -14.58
C LEU A 102 6.85 9.61 -14.52
N VAL A 103 6.36 8.73 -13.64
CA VAL A 103 6.79 7.34 -13.52
C VAL A 103 5.54 6.48 -13.33
N PRO A 104 5.14 5.65 -14.32
CA PRO A 104 4.01 4.74 -14.16
C PRO A 104 4.34 3.64 -13.15
N LEU A 105 3.33 3.09 -12.48
CA LEU A 105 3.50 1.89 -11.66
C LEU A 105 3.98 0.72 -12.51
N ALA A 106 5.08 0.10 -12.08
CA ALA A 106 5.67 -1.05 -12.72
C ALA A 106 5.55 -2.29 -11.82
N ARG A 107 6.19 -3.40 -12.22
CA ARG A 107 5.98 -4.72 -11.62
C ARG A 107 6.42 -4.80 -10.16
N PHE A 108 7.55 -4.22 -9.82
CA PHE A 108 8.11 -4.29 -8.46
C PHE A 108 7.92 -2.96 -7.76
N LEU A 109 7.57 -3.02 -6.47
CA LEU A 109 7.44 -1.87 -5.58
C LEU A 109 8.34 -2.11 -4.37
N ARG A 110 9.05 -1.05 -3.97
CA ARG A 110 9.81 -1.02 -2.73
C ARG A 110 9.79 0.37 -2.11
N TRP A 111 10.30 0.47 -0.88
CA TRP A 111 10.66 1.75 -0.29
C TRP A 111 12.18 1.98 -0.30
N SER A 112 12.60 3.24 -0.30
CA SER A 112 13.95 3.68 0.04
C SER A 112 13.89 4.87 0.99
N VAL A 113 14.89 5.02 1.84
CA VAL A 113 15.04 6.13 2.79
C VAL A 113 16.31 6.87 2.41
N VAL A 114 16.17 8.15 2.10
CA VAL A 114 17.26 9.06 1.77
C VAL A 114 17.39 10.09 2.88
N THR A 115 18.58 10.24 3.45
CA THR A 115 18.88 11.32 4.40
C THR A 115 19.40 12.52 3.64
N GLN A 116 18.74 13.66 3.79
CA GLN A 116 19.20 14.92 3.24
C GLN A 116 20.14 15.54 4.28
N THR A 117 21.44 15.55 3.97
CA THR A 117 22.52 16.13 4.80
C THR A 117 22.62 15.58 6.23
N PRO A 118 23.00 14.31 6.42
CA PRO A 118 23.20 13.77 7.76
C PRO A 118 24.45 14.41 8.40
N SER A 119 24.25 15.34 9.34
CA SER A 119 25.30 15.97 10.15
C SER A 119 25.62 15.17 11.42
N ALA A 120 24.74 14.24 11.79
CA ALA A 120 24.86 13.39 12.96
C ALA A 120 24.35 11.97 12.71
N ASN A 121 24.56 11.09 13.69
CA ASN A 121 23.95 9.77 13.71
C ASN A 121 22.43 9.90 13.76
N TRP A 122 21.75 9.12 12.94
CA TRP A 122 20.33 9.25 12.73
C TRP A 122 19.59 7.94 13.01
N ALA A 123 18.31 8.07 13.36
CA ALA A 123 17.41 6.95 13.53
C ALA A 123 16.02 7.33 13.02
N LEU A 124 15.35 6.38 12.36
CA LEU A 124 14.02 6.53 11.80
C LEU A 124 13.24 5.25 12.05
N THR A 125 12.07 5.34 12.67
CA THR A 125 11.15 4.21 12.85
C THR A 125 9.88 4.48 12.07
N PHE A 126 9.56 3.62 11.11
CA PHE A 126 8.41 3.80 10.23
C PHE A 126 7.78 2.47 9.80
N ARG A 127 6.56 2.54 9.28
CA ARG A 127 5.81 1.45 8.65
C ARG A 127 5.13 1.94 7.38
N VAL A 128 4.87 1.04 6.43
CA VAL A 128 4.24 1.35 5.15
C VAL A 128 3.09 0.39 4.88
N PHE A 129 1.88 0.94 4.72
CA PHE A 129 0.72 0.23 4.21
C PHE A 129 0.44 0.64 2.78
N VAL A 130 0.00 -0.30 1.95
CA VAL A 130 -0.45 -0.01 0.58
C VAL A 130 -1.84 -0.60 0.35
N CYS A 131 -2.69 0.15 -0.31
CA CYS A 131 -3.96 -0.31 -0.86
C CYS A 131 -3.85 -0.33 -2.37
N LEU A 132 -4.10 -1.49 -2.96
CA LEU A 132 -3.95 -1.77 -4.38
C LEU A 132 -5.33 -1.88 -5.03
N ASN A 133 -5.48 -1.25 -6.19
CA ASN A 133 -6.66 -1.36 -7.03
C ASN A 133 -6.32 -2.24 -8.25
N PRO A 134 -6.84 -3.48 -8.33
CA PRO A 134 -6.53 -4.39 -9.43
C PRO A 134 -7.13 -3.91 -10.76
N THR A 135 -6.46 -4.24 -11.86
CA THR A 135 -6.86 -3.91 -13.24
C THR A 135 -8.01 -4.78 -13.72
N THR A 136 -8.14 -6.00 -13.20
CA THR A 136 -9.20 -6.93 -13.58
C THR A 136 -10.54 -6.48 -13.00
N SER A 137 -11.37 -5.89 -13.87
CA SER A 137 -12.81 -5.72 -13.63
C SER A 137 -13.60 -7.03 -13.72
N GLU A 138 -12.91 -8.18 -13.75
CA GLU A 138 -13.51 -9.51 -13.93
C GLU A 138 -14.23 -10.05 -12.69
N HIS A 139 -14.56 -9.21 -11.72
CA HIS A 139 -15.79 -9.44 -10.97
C HIS A 139 -16.98 -8.96 -11.82
N ARG A 140 -17.18 -9.65 -12.97
CA ARG A 140 -18.48 -9.70 -13.62
C ARG A 140 -19.41 -10.23 -12.54
N ILE A 141 -20.19 -9.35 -11.92
CA ILE A 141 -21.41 -9.78 -11.25
C ILE A 141 -22.24 -10.37 -12.39
N THR A 142 -22.02 -11.65 -12.70
CA THR A 142 -23.09 -12.51 -13.13
C THR A 142 -24.08 -12.36 -11.99
N ARG A 143 -25.04 -11.44 -12.15
CA ARG A 143 -26.32 -11.57 -11.48
C ARG A 143 -26.80 -12.93 -11.98
N GLY A 144 -26.40 -13.97 -11.26
CA GLY A 144 -27.08 -15.23 -11.30
C GLY A 144 -28.49 -14.87 -10.91
N SER A 145 -29.36 -14.79 -11.91
CA SER A 145 -30.81 -14.83 -11.77
C SER A 145 -31.28 -16.13 -11.10
N ASP A 146 -30.35 -17.01 -10.69
CA ASP A 146 -30.61 -18.41 -10.41
C ASP A 146 -30.38 -18.77 -8.92
N ALA A 147 -30.30 -17.77 -8.04
CA ALA A 147 -30.39 -18.00 -6.59
C ALA A 147 -31.45 -17.08 -5.97
N PHE A 148 -32.65 -17.07 -6.54
CA PHE A 148 -33.83 -16.84 -5.72
C PHE A 148 -34.06 -18.13 -4.94
N GLU A 149 -33.37 -18.24 -3.81
CA GLU A 149 -33.78 -19.14 -2.73
C GLU A 149 -35.29 -18.97 -2.59
N SER A 150 -36.02 -20.07 -2.78
CA SER A 150 -37.46 -20.01 -2.88
C SER A 150 -38.03 -19.32 -1.63
N PRO A 151 -39.14 -18.57 -1.73
CA PRO A 151 -39.82 -18.00 -0.55
C PRO A 151 -40.04 -19.03 0.57
N THR A 152 -40.11 -20.31 0.19
CA THR A 152 -40.18 -21.47 1.08
C THR A 152 -38.92 -21.65 1.94
N GLN A 153 -37.71 -21.46 1.41
CA GLN A 153 -36.45 -21.55 2.18
C GLN A 153 -36.35 -20.41 3.21
N MET A 154 -36.80 -19.20 2.86
CA MET A 154 -36.80 -18.07 3.78
C MET A 154 -37.86 -18.23 4.89
N ALA A 155 -39.01 -18.82 4.57
CA ALA A 155 -40.02 -19.19 5.56
C ALA A 155 -39.54 -20.30 6.51
N GLN A 156 -38.77 -21.28 6.01
CA GLN A 156 -38.18 -22.35 6.84
C GLN A 156 -37.10 -21.80 7.79
N MET A 157 -36.28 -20.84 7.32
CA MET A 157 -35.24 -20.22 8.16
C MET A 157 -35.83 -19.34 9.27
N LEU A 158 -36.91 -18.60 8.98
CA LEU A 158 -37.64 -17.82 9.98
C LEU A 158 -38.41 -18.69 10.99
N ALA A 159 -38.90 -19.86 10.58
CA ALA A 159 -39.52 -20.82 11.48
C ALA A 159 -38.50 -21.44 12.44
N ALA A 160 -37.29 -21.75 11.96
CA ALA A 160 -36.20 -22.29 12.78
C ALA A 160 -35.69 -21.29 13.85
N MET A 161 -35.74 -19.98 13.56
CA MET A 161 -35.32 -18.94 14.51
C MET A 161 -36.38 -18.57 15.57
N ARG A 162 -37.62 -19.08 15.47
CA ARG A 162 -38.72 -18.74 16.38
C ARG A 162 -39.03 -19.78 17.45
N ALA A 163 -38.30 -20.89 17.55
CA ALA A 163 -38.52 -21.86 18.63
C ALA A 163 -37.90 -21.37 19.94
N PRO A 164 -38.69 -20.98 20.97
CA PRO A 164 -38.17 -20.59 22.27
C PRO A 164 -38.16 -21.82 23.19
N GLY A 165 -36.97 -22.27 23.57
CA GLY A 165 -36.73 -23.02 24.81
C GLY A 165 -36.88 -24.54 24.77
N ALA A 166 -35.74 -25.22 24.89
CA ALA A 166 -35.56 -26.33 25.81
C ALA A 166 -34.13 -26.24 26.38
#